data_AF-A0ABD3V204-F1
#
_entry.id   AF-A0ABD3V204-F1
#
_cell.length_a   1.000
_cell.length_b   1.000
_cell.length_c   1.000
_cell.angle_alpha   90.00
_cell.angle_beta   90.00
_cell.angle_gamma   90.00
#
_symmetry.space_group_name_H-M   'P 1'
#
loop_
_entity.id
_entity.type
_entity.pdbx_description
1 polymer ?
#
loop_
_entity_poly.entity_id
_entity_poly.type
_entity_poly.pdbx_seq_one_letter_code
_entity_poly.pdbx_strand_id
1 'polypeptide(L)'
;MKKKKHSEFLKKVKDRFNHVGESVFAMIKRVRDCINELKQKAIKQNPLNQVEYIEILIEAERSEAKYGWQKRVEMYQSFKKQAELMKDIPNQTFKPWTDDQIEALLNDNEDFKR
;
A
#
# COMPACT_ATOMS: atom_id res chain seq x y z
N MET A 1 -28.19 7.02 29.86
CA MET A 1 -28.46 6.44 28.52
C MET A 1 -27.49 6.85 27.41
N LYS A 2 -26.95 8.10 27.39
CA LYS A 2 -26.01 8.55 26.33
C LYS A 2 -24.66 7.81 26.30
N LYS A 3 -24.06 7.50 27.47
CA LYS A 3 -22.75 6.81 27.58
C LYS A 3 -22.74 5.39 26.96
N LYS A 4 -23.82 4.61 27.14
CA LYS A 4 -23.93 3.22 26.64
C LYS A 4 -24.00 3.16 25.10
N LYS A 5 -24.66 4.13 24.47
CA LYS A 5 -24.73 4.25 23.00
C LYS A 5 -23.38 4.64 22.40
N HIS A 6 -22.60 5.45 23.11
CA HIS A 6 -21.28 5.90 22.64
C HIS A 6 -20.24 4.77 22.70
N SER A 7 -20.19 3.98 23.78
CA SER A 7 -19.29 2.83 23.86
C SER A 7 -19.61 1.76 22.81
N GLU A 8 -20.90 1.55 22.51
CA GLU A 8 -21.34 0.61 21.48
C GLU A 8 -20.99 1.08 20.06
N PHE A 9 -21.07 2.38 19.80
CA PHE A 9 -20.62 2.98 18.54
C PHE A 9 -19.11 2.81 18.35
N LEU A 10 -18.31 3.08 19.37
CA LEU A 10 -16.85 2.93 19.34
C LEU A 10 -16.45 1.47 19.11
N LYS A 11 -17.12 0.52 19.76
CA LYS A 11 -16.90 -0.91 19.52
C LYS A 11 -17.15 -1.27 18.04
N LYS A 12 -18.27 -0.80 17.46
CA LYS A 12 -18.57 -1.04 16.03
C LYS A 12 -17.53 -0.42 15.09
N VAL A 13 -16.98 0.74 15.43
CA VAL A 13 -15.91 1.37 14.65
C VAL A 13 -14.63 0.54 14.73
N LYS A 14 -14.25 0.07 15.92
CA LYS A 14 -13.09 -0.79 16.13
C LYS A 14 -13.21 -2.12 15.37
N ASP A 15 -14.37 -2.77 15.47
CA ASP A 15 -14.62 -4.04 14.78
C ASP A 15 -14.53 -3.87 13.25
N ARG A 16 -15.08 -2.78 12.70
CA ARG A 16 -14.93 -2.45 11.28
C ARG A 16 -13.48 -2.18 10.87
N PHE A 17 -12.75 -1.43 11.68
CA PHE A 17 -11.35 -1.14 11.41
C PHE A 17 -10.51 -2.42 11.36
N ASN A 18 -10.68 -3.30 12.35
CA ASN A 18 -10.02 -4.60 12.38
C ASN A 18 -10.37 -5.45 11.16
N HIS A 19 -11.65 -5.51 10.79
CA HIS A 19 -12.10 -6.29 9.65
C HIS A 19 -11.54 -5.79 8.31
N VAL A 20 -11.50 -4.47 8.12
CA VAL A 20 -10.85 -3.85 6.96
C VAL A 20 -9.35 -4.16 6.97
N GLY A 21 -8.71 -4.08 8.14
CA GLY A 21 -7.30 -4.41 8.30
C GLY A 21 -6.99 -5.86 7.91
N GLU A 22 -7.75 -6.83 8.43
CA GLU A 22 -7.61 -8.25 8.06
C GLU A 22 -7.76 -8.46 6.55
N SER A 23 -8.74 -7.78 5.93
CA SER A 23 -8.99 -7.86 4.49
C SER A 23 -7.82 -7.31 3.68
N VAL A 24 -7.29 -6.14 4.06
CA VAL A 24 -6.11 -5.52 3.42
C VAL A 24 -4.89 -6.42 3.56
N PHE A 25 -4.66 -7.02 4.74
CA PHE A 25 -3.53 -7.93 4.97
C PHE A 25 -3.64 -9.19 4.11
N ALA A 26 -4.83 -9.75 3.96
CA ALA A 26 -5.08 -10.88 3.08
C ALA A 26 -4.82 -10.54 1.60
N MET A 27 -5.18 -9.33 1.15
CA MET A 27 -4.86 -8.87 -0.20
C MET A 27 -3.35 -8.72 -0.42
N ILE A 28 -2.64 -8.12 0.54
CA ILE A 28 -1.17 -7.97 0.48
C ILE A 28 -0.48 -9.32 0.42
N LYS A 29 -0.94 -10.30 1.21
CA LYS A 29 -0.41 -11.67 1.16
C LYS A 29 -0.58 -12.29 -0.22
N ARG A 30 -1.78 -12.17 -0.83
CA ARG A 30 -2.03 -12.65 -2.20
C ARG A 30 -1.12 -11.97 -3.23
N VAL A 31 -0.98 -10.65 -3.14
CA VAL A 31 -0.09 -9.89 -4.04
C VAL A 31 1.35 -10.39 -3.91
N ARG A 32 1.84 -10.61 -2.67
CA ARG A 32 3.17 -11.17 -2.41
C ARG A 32 3.35 -12.56 -3.03
N ASP A 33 2.36 -13.44 -2.85
CA ASP A 33 2.40 -14.79 -3.42
C ASP A 33 2.47 -14.74 -4.96
N CYS A 34 1.64 -13.92 -5.60
CA CYS A 34 1.69 -13.71 -7.04
C CYS A 34 3.04 -13.13 -7.51
N ILE A 35 3.60 -12.15 -6.80
CA ILE A 35 4.93 -11.59 -7.13
C ILE A 35 6.01 -12.67 -7.05
N ASN A 36 5.97 -13.52 -6.03
CA ASN A 36 6.94 -14.60 -5.86
C ASN A 36 6.82 -15.66 -6.95
N GLU A 37 5.61 -16.06 -7.32
CA GLU A 37 5.38 -16.98 -8.44
C GLU A 37 5.86 -16.38 -9.77
N LEU A 38 5.56 -15.10 -10.03
CA LEU A 38 6.06 -14.40 -11.22
C LEU A 38 7.59 -14.35 -11.25
N LYS A 39 8.24 -14.11 -10.11
CA LYS A 39 9.71 -14.15 -9.98
C LYS A 39 10.27 -15.54 -10.27
N GLN A 40 9.64 -16.61 -9.79
CA GLN A 40 10.06 -17.99 -10.06
C GLN A 40 9.94 -18.35 -11.56
N LYS A 41 8.90 -17.84 -12.23
CA LYS A 41 8.65 -18.10 -13.66
C LYS A 41 9.43 -17.18 -14.59
N ALA A 42 10.02 -16.11 -14.09
CA ALA A 42 10.79 -15.18 -14.91
C ALA A 42 12.07 -15.85 -15.42
N ILE A 43 12.15 -16.07 -16.73
CA ILE A 43 13.30 -16.69 -17.43
C ILE A 43 14.57 -15.83 -17.28
N LYS A 44 14.44 -14.53 -17.01
CA LYS A 44 15.53 -13.62 -16.64
C LYS A 44 15.10 -12.80 -15.41
N GLN A 45 15.94 -12.75 -14.39
CA GLN A 45 15.82 -11.74 -13.35
C GLN A 45 16.06 -10.37 -14.01
N ASN A 46 15.06 -9.49 -13.97
CA ASN A 46 15.25 -8.14 -14.45
C ASN A 46 16.27 -7.46 -13.52
N PRO A 47 17.45 -7.02 -14.01
CA PRO A 47 18.49 -6.43 -13.15
C PRO A 47 18.07 -5.07 -12.58
N LEU A 48 17.05 -4.45 -13.18
CA LEU A 48 16.47 -3.20 -12.72
C LEU A 48 15.25 -3.47 -11.86
N ASN A 49 15.12 -2.70 -10.77
CA ASN A 49 13.88 -2.67 -10.02
C ASN A 49 12.77 -1.98 -10.86
N GLN A 50 11.50 -2.26 -10.55
CA GLN A 50 10.38 -1.76 -11.35
C GLN A 50 10.32 -0.22 -11.39
N VAL A 51 10.78 0.46 -10.34
CA VAL A 51 10.83 1.93 -10.26
C VAL A 51 11.89 2.47 -11.24
N GLU A 52 13.10 1.92 -11.21
CA GLU A 52 14.21 2.29 -12.11
C GLU A 52 13.83 2.11 -13.58
N TYR A 53 13.15 1.00 -13.90
CA TYR A 53 12.69 0.76 -15.27
C TYR A 53 11.69 1.83 -15.74
N ILE A 54 10.74 2.23 -14.87
CA ILE A 54 9.76 3.27 -15.19
C ILE A 54 10.42 4.65 -15.33
N GLU A 55 11.45 4.95 -14.52
CA GLU A 55 12.22 6.20 -14.65
C GLU A 55 12.90 6.32 -16.00
N ILE A 56 13.50 5.22 -16.49
CA ILE A 56 14.11 5.19 -17.83
C ILE A 56 13.05 5.44 -18.91
N LEU A 57 11.85 4.85 -18.80
CA LEU A 57 10.76 5.09 -19.75
C LEU A 57 10.29 6.55 -19.75
N ILE A 58 10.22 7.19 -18.57
CA ILE A 58 9.87 8.60 -18.46
C ILE A 58 10.90 9.48 -19.16
N GLU A 59 12.20 9.19 -18.97
CA GLU A 59 13.28 9.95 -19.60
C GLU A 59 13.30 9.74 -21.12
N ALA A 60 13.06 8.52 -21.59
CA ALA A 60 12.90 8.21 -23.01
C ALA A 60 11.75 9.01 -23.63
N GLU A 61 10.57 9.04 -23.00
CA GLU A 61 9.42 9.81 -23.50
C GLU A 61 9.70 11.33 -23.55
N ARG A 62 10.41 11.87 -22.55
CA ARG A 62 10.80 13.28 -22.48
C ARG A 62 11.77 13.65 -23.60
N SER A 63 12.77 12.80 -23.84
CA SER A 63 13.81 13.01 -24.86
C SER A 63 13.29 12.83 -26.28
N GLU A 64 12.42 11.85 -26.52
CA GLU A 64 11.83 11.61 -27.84
C GLU A 64 10.76 12.66 -28.21
N ALA A 65 10.05 13.21 -27.21
CA ALA A 65 9.02 14.25 -27.35
C ALA A 65 7.96 13.97 -28.43
N LYS A 66 7.68 12.68 -28.71
CA LYS A 66 6.70 12.23 -29.69
C LYS A 66 5.29 12.70 -29.32
N TYR A 67 4.42 12.91 -30.31
CA TYR A 67 3.05 13.35 -30.06
C TYR A 67 2.36 12.56 -28.93
N GLY A 68 1.76 13.29 -27.99
CA GLY A 68 1.10 12.72 -26.81
C GLY A 68 2.03 12.23 -25.69
N TRP A 69 3.35 12.50 -25.75
CA TRP A 69 4.31 12.07 -24.73
C TRP A 69 3.96 12.54 -23.32
N GLN A 70 3.40 13.75 -23.16
CA GLN A 70 3.04 14.27 -21.82
C GLN A 70 2.03 13.35 -21.11
N LYS A 71 1.01 12.86 -21.84
CA LYS A 71 0.02 11.92 -21.28
C LYS A 71 0.66 10.59 -20.91
N ARG A 72 1.61 10.10 -21.72
CA ARG A 72 2.36 8.87 -21.41
C ARG A 72 3.25 9.07 -20.18
N VAL A 73 3.89 10.22 -20.04
CA VAL A 73 4.68 10.59 -18.84
C VAL A 73 3.79 10.63 -17.60
N GLU A 74 2.61 11.23 -17.65
CA GLU A 74 1.65 11.25 -16.51
C GLU A 74 1.22 9.82 -16.12
N MET A 75 0.95 8.97 -17.11
CA MET A 75 0.65 7.56 -16.89
C MET A 75 1.83 6.83 -16.24
N TYR A 76 3.05 7.02 -16.75
CA TYR A 76 4.25 6.40 -16.16
C TYR A 76 4.54 6.91 -14.75
N GLN A 77 4.30 8.19 -14.45
CA GLN A 77 4.39 8.73 -13.09
C GLN A 77 3.39 8.07 -12.14
N SER A 78 2.19 7.75 -12.62
CA SER A 78 1.19 7.01 -11.83
C SER A 78 1.63 5.58 -11.56
N PHE A 79 2.21 4.90 -12.55
CA PHE A 79 2.79 3.57 -12.37
C PHE A 79 4.01 3.57 -11.46
N LYS A 80 4.83 4.62 -11.50
CA LYS A 80 5.98 4.79 -10.59
C LYS A 80 5.52 4.79 -9.13
N LYS A 81 4.50 5.60 -8.80
CA LYS A 81 3.91 5.64 -7.45
C LYS A 81 3.39 4.28 -7.00
N GLN A 82 2.74 3.54 -7.91
CA GLN A 82 2.27 2.19 -7.62
C GLN A 82 3.45 1.23 -7.35
N ALA A 83 4.51 1.29 -8.16
CA ALA A 83 5.71 0.47 -8.01
C ALA A 83 6.47 0.79 -6.70
N GLU A 84 6.55 2.07 -6.31
CA GLU A 84 7.11 2.49 -5.02
C GLU A 84 6.33 1.88 -3.85
N LEU A 85 4.99 1.91 -3.91
CA LEU A 85 4.13 1.35 -2.89
C LEU A 85 4.23 -0.19 -2.82
N MET A 86 4.48 -0.83 -3.96
CA MET A 86 4.68 -2.28 -4.06
C MET A 86 6.09 -2.73 -3.70
N LYS A 87 7.08 -1.82 -3.61
CA LYS A 87 8.48 -2.15 -3.34
C LYS A 87 8.67 -2.86 -2.01
N ASP A 88 7.90 -2.46 -1.00
CA ASP A 88 8.01 -2.98 0.36
C ASP A 88 7.10 -4.18 0.62
N ILE A 89 6.12 -4.45 -0.25
CA ILE A 89 5.18 -5.57 -0.10
C ILE A 89 5.89 -6.94 -0.04
N PRO A 90 6.91 -7.24 -0.87
CA PRO A 90 7.67 -8.48 -0.78
C PRO A 90 8.36 -8.67 0.58
N ASN A 91 8.66 -7.59 1.31
CA ASN A 91 9.25 -7.68 2.63
C ASN A 91 8.22 -8.28 3.60
N GLN A 92 8.56 -9.43 4.19
CA GLN A 92 7.68 -10.16 5.10
C GLN A 92 7.36 -9.37 6.38
N THR A 93 8.15 -8.35 6.68
CA THR A 93 7.98 -7.42 7.81
C THR A 93 7.03 -6.25 7.52
N PHE A 94 6.54 -6.09 6.29
CA PHE A 94 5.62 -5.00 5.96
C PHE A 94 4.27 -5.18 6.68
N LYS A 95 4.03 -4.32 7.67
CA LYS A 95 2.73 -4.10 8.30
C LYS A 95 2.15 -2.78 7.77
N PRO A 96 0.91 -2.74 7.26
CA PRO A 96 0.34 -1.50 6.69
C PRO A 96 0.02 -0.43 7.75
N TRP A 97 -0.03 -0.82 9.01
CA TRP A 97 -0.18 0.03 10.20
C TRP A 97 0.80 -0.45 11.27
N THR A 98 1.37 0.46 12.06
CA THR A 98 2.22 0.07 13.19
C THR A 98 1.38 -0.30 14.41
N ASP A 99 1.90 -1.20 15.25
CA ASP A 99 1.23 -1.55 16.51
C ASP A 99 1.06 -0.28 17.38
N ASP A 100 2.03 0.64 17.33
CA ASP A 100 1.98 1.96 17.97
C ASP A 100 0.87 2.88 17.41
N GLN A 101 0.54 2.82 16.12
CA GLN A 101 -0.57 3.58 15.53
C GLN A 101 -1.92 3.03 15.97
N ILE A 102 -2.01 1.70 16.11
CA ILE A 102 -3.19 1.05 16.70
C ILE A 102 -3.29 1.44 18.18
N GLU A 103 -2.20 1.40 18.93
CA GLU A 103 -2.16 1.77 20.34
C GLU A 103 -2.42 3.25 20.57
N ALA A 104 -1.88 4.16 19.76
CA ALA A 104 -2.17 5.59 19.82
C ALA A 104 -3.65 5.89 19.53
N LEU A 105 -4.25 5.25 18.53
CA LEU A 105 -5.69 5.34 18.28
C LEU A 105 -6.53 4.79 19.44
N LEU A 106 -6.01 3.82 20.19
CA LEU A 106 -6.67 3.28 21.38
C LEU A 106 -6.44 4.19 22.62
N ASN A 107 -5.27 4.80 22.75
CA ASN A 107 -4.83 5.60 23.90
C ASN A 107 -5.25 7.08 23.81
N ASP A 108 -5.44 7.67 22.63
CA ASP A 108 -6.01 9.03 22.48
C ASP A 108 -7.46 9.14 23.00
N ASN A 109 -8.05 8.02 23.44
CA ASN A 109 -9.30 7.96 24.19
C ASN A 109 -9.09 8.10 25.72
N GLU A 110 -8.11 8.89 26.17
CA GLU A 110 -7.90 9.22 27.59
C GLU A 110 -9.08 9.99 28.23
N ASP A 111 -9.97 10.59 27.43
CA ASP A 111 -11.23 11.21 27.90
C ASP A 111 -12.20 10.22 28.58
N PHE A 112 -11.92 8.91 28.51
CA PHE A 112 -12.74 7.85 29.11
C PHE A 112 -12.16 7.22 30.37
N LYS A 113 -11.00 7.69 30.88
CA LYS A 113 -10.43 7.22 32.16
C LYS A 113 -10.99 7.92 33.41
N ARG A 114 -12.11 8.66 33.31
CA ARG A 114 -12.85 9.21 34.47
C ARG A 114 -14.34 8.88 34.48
#